data_AF-A0A4R4UX91-F1
#
_entry.id   AF-A0A4R4UX91-F1
#
_cell.length_a   1.000
_cell.length_b   1.000
_cell.length_c   1.000
_cell.angle_alpha   90.00
_cell.angle_beta   90.00
_cell.angle_gamma   90.00
#
_symmetry.space_group_name_H-M   'P 1'
#
loop_
_entity.id
_entity.type
_entity.pdbx_description
1 polymer ?
#
loop_
_entity_poly.entity_id
_entity_poly.type
_entity_poly.pdbx_seq_one_letter_code
_entity_poly.pdbx_strand_id
1 'polypeptide(L)'
;MSACAVLSGAPAHAQSAPVELCTVEESGLSELSGLASDGDNWYAVNDSGSRARAFVLDPRTCEVRSQRTGDSDPYDVEDLALAPDGALWLADTGDNRHKRKNVALHVLDRNGGSALYRMSYPDSPHDAEALLLDRAGVPYVVTKEPLGWAGVYRPAEPLDPRRTVPMERVGSVSLRATKTPGGPLDGSTGSVLVTGGSVSADGTLVALRTYTEAYVYRSPNGDVLEALRGEPVRIPLPDEEQGEAIAWEPDGGLLSGSEGGEAVRRVAGADGDPSAEMATDQLAPSGGDGDQAQPATEEGGMSTGRALLFAGVIAALLVYLISWRRKRS
;
A
#
# COMPACT_ATOMS: atom_id res chain seq x y z
N MET A 1 -27.21 48.29 10.52
CA MET A 1 -27.68 46.89 10.58
C MET A 1 -26.76 46.10 9.66
N SER A 2 -25.76 45.41 10.22
CA SER A 2 -24.86 44.53 9.45
C SER A 2 -25.45 43.13 9.45
N ALA A 3 -25.72 42.59 8.26
CA ALA A 3 -26.11 41.21 8.08
C ALA A 3 -24.89 40.29 8.26
N CYS A 4 -24.99 39.36 9.21
CA CYS A 4 -24.03 38.28 9.37
C CYS A 4 -24.32 37.23 8.28
N ALA A 5 -23.42 37.08 7.33
CA ALA A 5 -23.47 35.96 6.40
C ALA A 5 -22.99 34.70 7.14
N VAL A 6 -23.91 33.77 7.40
CA VAL A 6 -23.58 32.44 7.90
C VAL A 6 -23.07 31.63 6.71
N LEU A 7 -21.77 31.39 6.67
CA LEU A 7 -21.17 30.42 5.74
C LEU A 7 -21.55 29.02 6.23
N SER A 8 -22.52 28.41 5.58
CA SER A 8 -22.81 26.99 5.73
C SER A 8 -21.63 26.20 5.17
N GLY A 9 -20.84 25.57 6.03
CA GLY A 9 -19.81 24.61 5.62
C GLY A 9 -20.49 23.41 4.95
N ALA A 10 -20.00 23.03 3.77
CA ALA A 10 -20.37 21.76 3.15
C ALA A 10 -19.96 20.60 4.09
N PRO A 11 -20.75 19.51 4.17
CA PRO A 11 -20.36 18.34 4.95
C PRO A 11 -19.04 17.78 4.40
N ALA A 12 -18.11 17.43 5.28
CA ALA A 12 -16.97 16.62 4.90
C ALA A 12 -17.51 15.26 4.40
N HIS A 13 -17.21 14.92 3.15
CA HIS A 13 -17.60 13.62 2.60
C HIS A 13 -16.96 12.52 3.46
N ALA A 14 -17.81 11.68 4.05
CA ALA A 14 -17.35 10.53 4.80
C ALA A 14 -16.93 9.46 3.80
N GLN A 15 -15.65 9.13 3.79
CA GLN A 15 -15.15 8.03 2.97
C GLN A 15 -15.88 6.73 3.34
N SER A 16 -16.22 5.91 2.34
CA SER A 16 -16.82 4.61 2.63
C SER A 16 -15.86 3.76 3.45
N ALA A 17 -16.41 3.01 4.42
CA ALA A 17 -15.60 2.08 5.20
C ALA A 17 -15.09 0.93 4.30
N PRO A 18 -13.88 0.41 4.53
CA PRO A 18 -13.40 -0.79 3.85
C PRO A 18 -14.37 -1.97 4.01
N VAL A 19 -14.67 -2.66 2.91
CA VAL A 19 -15.53 -3.86 2.88
C VAL A 19 -14.69 -5.08 2.53
N GLU A 20 -14.79 -6.15 3.33
CA GLU A 20 -14.16 -7.43 3.03
C GLU A 20 -14.77 -8.06 1.78
N LEU A 21 -13.92 -8.53 0.86
CA LEU A 21 -14.34 -9.18 -0.38
C LEU A 21 -14.16 -10.70 -0.30
N CYS A 22 -12.93 -11.16 -0.14
CA CYS A 22 -12.57 -12.57 -0.05
C CYS A 22 -11.20 -12.73 0.63
N THR A 23 -10.88 -13.95 1.06
CA THR A 23 -9.61 -14.29 1.70
C THR A 23 -8.71 -15.06 0.74
N VAL A 24 -7.43 -14.68 0.68
CA VAL A 24 -6.43 -15.40 -0.10
C VAL A 24 -5.92 -16.59 0.73
N GLU A 25 -6.36 -17.80 0.38
CA GLU A 25 -5.93 -19.04 1.08
C GLU A 25 -4.67 -19.68 0.48
N GLU A 26 -4.12 -19.12 -0.60
CA GLU A 26 -2.92 -19.64 -1.24
C GLU A 26 -1.70 -19.46 -0.33
N SER A 27 -1.10 -20.57 0.11
CA SER A 27 0.09 -20.58 0.96
C SER A 27 1.28 -19.81 0.39
N GLY A 28 1.39 -19.72 -0.94
CA GLY A 28 2.41 -18.91 -1.60
C GLY A 28 2.15 -17.40 -1.60
N LEU A 29 1.12 -16.94 -0.89
CA LEU A 29 0.73 -15.53 -0.67
C LEU A 29 0.46 -15.26 0.82
N SER A 30 1.06 -16.03 1.74
CA SER A 30 0.90 -15.80 3.19
C SER A 30 1.51 -14.47 3.65
N GLU A 31 2.51 -13.99 2.92
CA GLU A 31 3.21 -12.71 3.09
C GLU A 31 2.84 -11.80 1.88
N LEU A 32 1.54 -11.61 1.65
CA LEU A 32 1.01 -10.81 0.55
C LEU A 32 1.54 -9.38 0.63
N SER A 33 2.41 -9.01 -0.30
CA SER A 33 3.17 -7.76 -0.24
C SER A 33 2.74 -6.76 -1.34
N GLY A 34 2.51 -7.25 -2.57
CA GLY A 34 2.07 -6.40 -3.69
C GLY A 34 0.76 -6.87 -4.35
N LEU A 35 -0.02 -5.92 -4.89
CA LEU A 35 -1.30 -6.16 -5.57
C LEU A 35 -1.48 -5.23 -6.78
N ALA A 36 -2.07 -5.73 -7.87
CA ALA A 36 -2.58 -4.91 -8.98
C ALA A 36 -3.85 -5.52 -9.58
N SER A 37 -4.59 -4.74 -10.38
CA SER A 37 -5.84 -5.18 -10.99
C SER A 37 -6.00 -4.69 -12.42
N ASP A 38 -6.63 -5.52 -13.26
CA ASP A 38 -7.20 -5.11 -14.55
C ASP A 38 -8.74 -5.11 -14.57
N GLY A 39 -9.37 -5.35 -13.42
CA GLY A 39 -10.82 -5.51 -13.23
C GLY A 39 -11.36 -6.91 -13.52
N ASP A 40 -10.67 -7.70 -14.35
CA ASP A 40 -11.03 -9.11 -14.62
C ASP A 40 -10.25 -10.08 -13.72
N ASN A 41 -9.04 -9.68 -13.34
CA ASN A 41 -8.09 -10.43 -12.53
C ASN A 41 -7.37 -9.51 -11.53
N TRP A 42 -7.07 -10.07 -10.36
CA TRP A 42 -6.08 -9.50 -9.48
C TRP A 42 -4.74 -10.19 -9.67
N TYR A 43 -3.67 -9.43 -9.53
CA TYR A 43 -2.30 -9.91 -9.60
C TYR A 43 -1.67 -9.68 -8.24
N ALA A 44 -1.06 -10.71 -7.67
CA ALA A 44 -0.51 -10.66 -6.31
C ALA A 44 0.89 -11.26 -6.25
N VAL A 45 1.73 -10.71 -5.37
CA VAL A 45 3.08 -11.23 -5.08
C VAL A 45 3.27 -11.39 -3.58
N ASN A 46 4.15 -12.32 -3.24
CA ASN A 46 4.62 -12.58 -1.88
C ASN A 46 6.00 -11.92 -1.72
N ASP A 47 6.34 -11.46 -0.52
CA ASP A 47 7.68 -10.91 -0.22
C ASP A 47 8.79 -11.96 -0.32
N SER A 48 8.45 -13.23 -0.07
CA SER A 48 9.36 -14.36 -0.10
C SER A 48 9.18 -15.28 -1.31
N GLY A 49 10.25 -15.98 -1.67
CA GLY A 49 10.25 -16.99 -2.71
C GLY A 49 11.64 -17.20 -3.31
N SER A 50 11.74 -18.16 -4.22
CA SER A 50 12.98 -18.44 -4.97
C SER A 50 12.83 -18.28 -6.49
N ARG A 51 11.75 -17.62 -6.91
CA ARG A 51 11.43 -17.38 -8.31
C ARG A 51 10.55 -16.15 -8.46
N ALA A 52 10.85 -15.30 -9.45
CA ALA A 52 9.98 -14.20 -9.84
C ALA A 52 8.63 -14.78 -10.28
N ARG A 53 7.58 -14.50 -9.49
CA ARG A 53 6.28 -15.11 -9.65
C ARG A 53 5.20 -14.12 -9.21
N ALA A 54 4.20 -13.97 -10.06
CA ALA A 54 2.96 -13.29 -9.72
C ALA A 54 1.80 -14.27 -9.89
N PHE A 55 0.91 -14.29 -8.90
CA PHE A 55 -0.32 -15.07 -8.93
C PHE A 55 -1.41 -14.27 -9.62
N VAL A 56 -2.30 -14.96 -10.33
CA VAL A 56 -3.48 -14.37 -10.96
C VAL A 56 -4.70 -14.91 -10.23
N LEU A 57 -5.44 -14.04 -9.54
CA LEU A 57 -6.55 -14.39 -8.66
C LEU A 57 -7.91 -14.03 -9.31
N ASP A 58 -8.95 -14.79 -8.98
CA ASP A 58 -10.35 -14.39 -9.23
C ASP A 58 -10.76 -13.26 -8.26
N PRO A 59 -11.13 -12.07 -8.73
CA PRO A 59 -11.55 -10.96 -7.85
C PRO A 59 -12.75 -11.26 -6.94
N ARG A 60 -13.55 -12.29 -7.26
CA ARG A 60 -14.74 -12.66 -6.50
C ARG A 60 -14.47 -13.70 -5.42
N THR A 61 -13.46 -14.55 -5.61
CA THR A 61 -13.20 -15.69 -4.72
C THR A 61 -11.80 -15.69 -4.12
N CYS A 62 -10.89 -14.81 -4.59
CA CYS A 62 -9.47 -14.79 -4.25
C CYS A 62 -8.71 -16.08 -4.62
N GLU A 63 -9.34 -17.01 -5.35
CA GLU A 63 -8.70 -18.25 -5.77
C GLU A 63 -7.68 -18.00 -6.87
N VAL A 64 -6.54 -18.68 -6.79
CA VAL A 64 -5.51 -18.67 -7.82
C VAL A 64 -6.02 -19.38 -9.06
N ARG A 65 -6.18 -18.62 -10.16
CA ARG A 65 -6.54 -19.15 -11.48
C ARG A 65 -5.32 -19.58 -12.28
N SER A 66 -4.22 -18.83 -12.17
CA SER A 66 -2.97 -19.10 -12.89
C SER A 66 -1.80 -18.35 -12.24
N GLN A 67 -0.60 -18.50 -12.79
CA GLN A 67 0.61 -17.80 -12.36
C GLN A 67 1.41 -17.34 -13.56
N ARG A 68 2.08 -16.19 -13.44
CA ARG A 68 3.16 -15.77 -14.35
C ARG A 68 4.48 -15.95 -13.63
N THR A 69 5.46 -16.51 -14.32
CA THR A 69 6.77 -16.79 -13.72
C THR A 69 7.90 -16.37 -14.66
N GLY A 70 8.99 -15.90 -14.07
CA GLY A 70 10.28 -15.68 -14.72
C GLY A 70 11.33 -16.62 -14.15
N ASP A 71 12.48 -16.74 -14.81
CA ASP A 71 13.54 -17.68 -14.39
C ASP A 71 14.51 -17.09 -13.36
N SER A 72 14.34 -15.81 -13.01
CA SER A 72 15.14 -15.14 -11.99
C SER A 72 14.72 -15.52 -10.58
N ASP A 73 15.71 -15.61 -9.70
CA ASP A 73 15.57 -15.76 -8.25
C ASP A 73 15.69 -14.36 -7.61
N PRO A 74 14.58 -13.71 -7.21
CA PRO A 74 14.60 -12.39 -6.59
C PRO A 74 15.12 -12.46 -5.15
N TYR A 75 15.55 -11.33 -4.60
CA TYR A 75 16.05 -11.28 -3.23
C TYR A 75 14.96 -10.93 -2.19
N ASP A 76 14.13 -9.92 -2.46
CA ASP A 76 13.05 -9.40 -1.58
C ASP A 76 12.03 -8.65 -2.47
N VAL A 77 10.90 -9.26 -2.85
CA VAL A 77 9.91 -8.62 -3.75
C VAL A 77 8.81 -7.95 -2.96
N GLU A 78 8.80 -6.64 -2.93
CA GLU A 78 7.98 -5.89 -1.96
C GLU A 78 6.70 -5.31 -2.57
N ASP A 79 6.63 -5.21 -3.90
CA ASP A 79 5.45 -4.66 -4.57
C ASP A 79 5.35 -5.12 -6.02
N LEU A 80 4.19 -4.88 -6.66
CA LEU A 80 4.01 -5.09 -8.08
C LEU A 80 3.16 -4.01 -8.75
N ALA A 81 3.48 -3.70 -10.01
CA ALA A 81 2.66 -2.84 -10.86
C ALA A 81 2.24 -3.56 -12.14
N LEU A 82 1.02 -3.28 -12.61
CA LEU A 82 0.54 -3.70 -13.92
C LEU A 82 0.80 -2.59 -14.95
N ALA A 83 1.60 -2.89 -15.96
CA ALA A 83 1.88 -1.97 -17.05
C ALA A 83 0.72 -1.92 -18.07
N PRO A 84 0.58 -0.83 -18.86
CA PRO A 84 -0.47 -0.71 -19.88
C PRO A 84 -0.46 -1.78 -20.97
N ASP A 85 0.70 -2.38 -21.25
CA ASP A 85 0.84 -3.51 -22.18
C ASP A 85 0.46 -4.86 -21.56
N GLY A 86 0.12 -4.87 -20.27
CA GLY A 86 -0.25 -6.02 -19.47
C GLY A 86 0.93 -6.75 -18.84
N ALA A 87 2.16 -6.26 -18.95
CA ALA A 87 3.30 -6.83 -18.24
C ALA A 87 3.20 -6.55 -16.72
N LEU A 88 3.66 -7.49 -15.90
CA LEU A 88 3.74 -7.31 -14.44
C LEU A 88 5.17 -6.96 -14.05
N TRP A 89 5.33 -5.87 -13.31
CA TRP A 89 6.61 -5.36 -12.85
C TRP A 89 6.72 -5.60 -11.36
N LEU A 90 7.59 -6.52 -10.95
CA LEU A 90 7.81 -6.91 -9.56
C LEU A 90 9.01 -6.13 -9.01
N ALA A 91 8.82 -5.47 -7.88
CA ALA A 91 9.82 -4.63 -7.23
C ALA A 91 10.68 -5.45 -6.27
N ASP A 92 11.83 -5.93 -6.76
CA ASP A 92 12.83 -6.60 -5.93
C ASP A 92 13.74 -5.55 -5.26
N THR A 93 13.17 -4.86 -4.27
CA THR A 93 13.67 -3.60 -3.70
C THR A 93 13.87 -3.63 -2.19
N GLY A 94 13.39 -4.64 -1.48
CA GLY A 94 13.57 -4.76 -0.04
C GLY A 94 15.04 -4.88 0.37
N ASP A 95 15.43 -4.13 1.39
CA ASP A 95 16.78 -4.07 1.93
C ASP A 95 16.77 -3.60 3.38
N ASN A 96 16.04 -4.31 4.24
CA ASN A 96 15.98 -4.11 5.70
C ASN A 96 17.35 -3.88 6.39
N ARG A 97 18.46 -4.28 5.77
CA ARG A 97 19.84 -4.12 6.29
C ARG A 97 20.67 -3.03 5.60
N HIS A 98 20.13 -2.35 4.60
CA HIS A 98 20.75 -1.28 3.82
C HIS A 98 22.13 -1.68 3.27
N LYS A 99 22.22 -2.84 2.60
CA LYS A 99 23.47 -3.42 2.09
C LYS A 99 23.44 -3.78 0.62
N ARG A 100 22.26 -3.81 -0.01
CA ARG A 100 22.10 -4.14 -1.43
C ARG A 100 22.66 -3.01 -2.28
N LYS A 101 23.72 -3.30 -3.02
CA LYS A 101 24.31 -2.33 -3.97
C LYS A 101 23.36 -2.00 -5.13
N ASN A 102 22.52 -2.95 -5.50
CA ASN A 102 21.54 -2.82 -6.57
C ASN A 102 20.21 -3.40 -6.12
N VAL A 103 19.13 -2.75 -6.55
CA VAL A 103 17.77 -3.27 -6.55
C VAL A 103 17.37 -3.68 -7.96
N ALA A 104 16.21 -4.29 -8.13
CA ALA A 104 15.79 -4.79 -9.43
C ALA A 104 14.28 -4.64 -9.68
N LEU A 105 13.91 -4.57 -10.95
CA LEU A 105 12.56 -4.79 -11.43
C LEU A 105 12.56 -6.07 -12.27
N HIS A 106 11.77 -7.05 -11.87
CA HIS A 106 11.52 -8.26 -12.65
C HIS A 106 10.23 -8.06 -13.45
N VAL A 107 10.33 -8.08 -14.77
CA VAL A 107 9.18 -7.84 -15.66
C VAL A 107 8.73 -9.17 -16.24
N LEU A 108 7.47 -9.53 -16.00
CA LEU A 108 6.82 -10.74 -16.49
C LEU A 108 5.82 -10.38 -17.59
N ASP A 109 6.14 -10.75 -18.83
CA ASP A 109 5.34 -10.40 -19.99
C ASP A 109 3.99 -11.12 -19.99
N ARG A 110 2.94 -10.45 -20.47
CA ARG A 110 1.57 -11.00 -20.55
C ARG A 110 1.49 -12.34 -21.27
N ASN A 111 2.27 -12.49 -22.35
CA ASN A 111 2.25 -13.66 -23.23
C ASN A 111 3.43 -14.61 -22.99
N GLY A 112 4.12 -14.46 -21.86
CA GLY A 112 5.33 -15.21 -21.53
C GLY A 112 6.61 -14.49 -21.99
N GLY A 113 7.70 -14.80 -21.30
CA GLY A 113 8.93 -14.01 -21.34
C GLY A 113 9.14 -13.28 -20.02
N SER A 114 10.41 -13.01 -19.70
CA SER A 114 10.76 -12.22 -18.53
C SER A 114 12.02 -11.41 -18.78
N ALA A 115 12.07 -10.20 -18.25
CA ALA A 115 13.25 -9.35 -18.24
C ALA A 115 13.62 -8.95 -16.81
N LEU A 116 14.90 -8.65 -16.62
CA LEU A 116 15.43 -8.20 -15.34
C LEU A 116 16.20 -6.89 -15.55
N TYR A 117 15.75 -5.84 -14.88
CA TYR A 117 16.37 -4.53 -14.93
C TYR A 117 16.98 -4.21 -13.58
N ARG A 118 18.28 -3.92 -13.55
CA ARG A 118 19.00 -3.60 -12.32
C ARG A 118 19.16 -2.10 -12.17
N MET A 119 18.97 -1.61 -10.97
CA MET A 119 19.05 -0.19 -10.65
C MET A 119 19.91 0.04 -9.41
N SER A 120 20.56 1.21 -9.31
CA SER A 120 21.35 1.60 -8.15
C SER A 120 20.94 2.98 -7.65
N TYR A 121 20.78 3.12 -6.34
CA TYR A 121 20.57 4.42 -5.70
C TYR A 121 21.78 5.35 -5.92
N PRO A 122 21.56 6.67 -6.06
CA PRO A 122 22.65 7.65 -6.28
C PRO A 122 23.48 7.94 -5.02
N ASP A 123 22.97 7.56 -3.85
CA ASP A 123 23.49 7.86 -2.52
C ASP A 123 23.88 6.59 -1.76
N SER A 124 22.93 5.94 -1.10
CA SER A 124 23.13 4.75 -0.27
C SER A 124 22.07 3.70 -0.55
N PRO A 125 22.27 2.43 -0.14
CA PRO A 125 21.18 1.45 -0.18
C PRO A 125 19.99 1.91 0.69
N HIS A 126 18.78 1.73 0.16
CA HIS A 126 17.52 1.98 0.85
C HIS A 126 16.63 0.75 0.77
N ASP A 127 15.89 0.53 1.85
CA ASP A 127 14.71 -0.33 1.91
C ASP A 127 13.54 0.39 1.23
N ALA A 128 12.84 -0.28 0.32
CA ALA A 128 11.75 0.34 -0.44
C ALA A 128 10.69 -0.67 -0.82
N GLU A 129 9.46 -0.38 -0.40
CA GLU A 129 8.33 -1.32 -0.51
C GLU A 129 7.24 -0.87 -1.47
N ALA A 130 7.47 0.20 -2.25
CA ALA A 130 6.42 0.73 -3.10
C ALA A 130 6.92 1.04 -4.51
N LEU A 131 6.16 0.54 -5.49
CA LEU A 131 6.37 0.77 -6.90
C LEU A 131 5.19 1.51 -7.50
N LEU A 132 5.45 2.71 -8.02
CA LEU A 132 4.49 3.45 -8.83
C LEU A 132 4.93 3.38 -10.28
N LEU A 133 4.04 2.97 -11.19
CA LEU A 133 4.33 2.92 -12.61
C LEU A 133 3.43 3.90 -13.35
N ASP A 134 4.02 4.92 -13.96
CA ASP A 134 3.22 5.87 -14.74
C ASP A 134 2.77 5.28 -16.09
N ARG A 135 1.90 6.01 -16.80
CA ARG A 135 1.36 5.56 -18.09
C ARG A 135 2.41 5.39 -19.19
N ALA A 136 3.56 6.06 -19.07
CA ALA A 136 4.66 5.94 -20.00
C ALA A 136 5.56 4.74 -19.66
N GLY A 137 5.28 4.02 -18.57
CA GLY A 137 6.07 2.91 -18.08
C GLY A 137 7.33 3.35 -17.34
N VAL A 138 7.37 4.58 -16.81
CA VAL A 138 8.46 5.03 -15.95
C VAL A 138 8.17 4.57 -14.51
N PRO A 139 9.06 3.75 -13.92
CA PRO A 139 8.89 3.31 -12.54
C PRO A 139 9.42 4.36 -11.56
N TYR A 140 8.71 4.52 -10.44
CA TYR A 140 9.13 5.28 -9.29
C TYR A 140 9.15 4.34 -8.08
N VAL A 141 10.31 4.28 -7.41
CA VAL A 141 10.54 3.49 -6.20
C VAL A 141 10.43 4.42 -4.99
N VAL A 142 9.63 4.03 -4.01
CA VAL A 142 9.37 4.84 -2.80
C VAL A 142 9.89 4.10 -1.56
N THR A 143 10.75 4.77 -0.79
CA THR A 143 11.47 4.12 0.33
C THR A 143 10.65 4.03 1.62
N LYS A 144 10.92 3.02 2.43
CA LYS A 144 10.29 2.80 3.74
C LYS A 144 11.15 3.39 4.85
N GLU A 145 10.84 4.62 5.22
CA GLU A 145 11.68 5.40 6.15
C GLU A 145 10.95 5.67 7.48
N PRO A 146 11.52 5.30 8.64
CA PRO A 146 10.84 5.32 9.94
C PRO A 146 10.48 6.71 10.47
N LEU A 147 11.02 7.77 9.85
CA LEU A 147 10.70 9.15 10.19
C LEU A 147 9.57 9.73 9.31
N GLY A 148 8.97 8.93 8.44
CA GLY A 148 7.87 9.34 7.55
C GLY A 148 8.31 10.19 6.35
N TRP A 149 9.61 10.25 6.06
CA TRP A 149 10.18 10.96 4.92
C TRP A 149 10.63 9.97 3.85
N ALA A 150 9.66 9.37 3.16
CA ALA A 150 9.94 8.43 2.08
C ALA A 150 10.60 9.16 0.91
N GLY A 151 11.75 8.67 0.45
CA GLY A 151 12.41 9.15 -0.76
C GLY A 151 11.73 8.59 -2.00
N VAL A 152 11.63 9.40 -3.06
CA VAL A 152 11.10 8.96 -4.36
C VAL A 152 12.24 8.96 -5.36
N TYR A 153 12.47 7.81 -5.98
CA TYR A 153 13.56 7.57 -6.93
C TYR A 153 13.00 7.05 -8.25
N ARG A 154 13.69 7.36 -9.35
CA ARG A 154 13.39 6.77 -10.67
C ARG A 154 14.67 6.51 -11.45
N PRO A 155 14.68 5.67 -12.49
CA PRO A 155 15.81 5.53 -13.40
C PRO A 155 16.20 6.89 -14.03
N ALA A 156 17.48 7.25 -13.99
CA ALA A 156 17.98 8.48 -14.61
C ALA A 156 18.09 8.36 -16.15
N GLU A 157 17.99 7.14 -16.66
CA GLU A 157 18.07 6.76 -18.07
C GLU A 157 17.09 5.61 -18.35
N PRO A 158 16.75 5.32 -19.62
CA PRO A 158 15.96 4.14 -19.94
C PRO A 158 16.58 2.86 -19.37
N LEU A 159 15.73 1.97 -18.84
CA LEU A 159 16.15 0.68 -18.32
C LEU A 159 16.87 -0.15 -19.40
N ASP A 160 17.95 -0.84 -19.04
CA ASP A 160 18.72 -1.70 -19.94
C ASP A 160 19.01 -3.04 -19.23
N PRO A 161 18.61 -4.20 -19.78
CA PRO A 161 18.79 -5.48 -19.09
C PRO A 161 20.25 -5.94 -19.04
N ARG A 162 21.17 -5.24 -19.72
CA ARG A 162 22.60 -5.60 -19.83
C ARG A 162 23.49 -4.86 -18.85
N ARG A 163 22.97 -3.88 -18.11
CA ARG A 163 23.74 -3.07 -17.14
C ARG A 163 22.87 -2.62 -15.98
N THR A 164 23.51 -2.22 -14.88
CA THR A 164 22.83 -1.45 -13.84
C THR A 164 22.60 -0.02 -14.32
N VAL A 165 21.36 0.47 -14.19
CA VAL A 165 20.99 1.85 -14.49
C VAL A 165 21.00 2.68 -13.20
N PRO A 166 21.71 3.81 -13.14
CA PRO A 166 21.65 4.67 -11.97
C PRO A 166 20.25 5.29 -11.84
N MET A 167 19.75 5.37 -10.61
CA MET A 167 18.55 6.14 -10.28
C MET A 167 18.93 7.56 -9.89
N GLU A 168 17.96 8.46 -9.97
CA GLU A 168 18.00 9.79 -9.39
C GLU A 168 16.92 9.92 -8.32
N ARG A 169 17.21 10.67 -7.25
CA ARG A 169 16.20 11.06 -6.25
C ARG A 169 15.43 12.26 -6.80
N VAL A 170 14.14 12.08 -7.02
CA VAL A 170 13.27 13.08 -7.68
C VAL A 170 12.30 13.76 -6.74
N GLY A 171 12.17 13.27 -5.51
CA GLY A 171 11.31 13.87 -4.51
C GLY A 171 11.34 13.14 -3.18
N SER A 172 10.40 13.53 -2.32
CA SER A 172 10.05 12.78 -1.12
C SER A 172 8.61 13.05 -0.75
N VAL A 173 8.03 12.08 -0.04
CA VAL A 173 6.70 12.17 0.55
C VAL A 173 6.88 12.28 2.07
N SER A 174 6.17 13.23 2.68
CA SER A 174 6.13 13.39 4.13
C SER A 174 4.78 12.90 4.65
N LEU A 175 4.77 11.79 5.36
CA LEU A 175 3.57 11.21 5.96
C LEU A 175 3.45 11.61 7.42
N ARG A 176 2.22 11.95 7.83
CA ARG A 176 1.93 12.38 9.20
C ARG A 176 1.45 11.20 10.02
N ALA A 177 2.06 11.04 11.18
CA ALA A 177 1.71 9.99 12.12
C ALA A 177 0.26 10.09 12.60
N THR A 178 -0.41 8.96 12.76
CA THR A 178 -1.81 8.85 13.18
C THR A 178 -1.93 7.96 14.42
N LYS A 179 -3.17 7.68 14.82
CA LYS A 179 -3.51 6.74 15.91
C LYS A 179 -4.33 5.56 15.39
N THR A 180 -4.39 5.36 14.08
CA THR A 180 -5.08 4.24 13.48
C THR A 180 -4.32 2.97 13.89
N PRO A 181 -5.00 1.99 14.52
CA PRO A 181 -4.37 0.77 14.98
C PRO A 181 -3.99 -0.12 13.79
N GLY A 182 -3.13 -1.10 14.04
CA GLY A 182 -2.68 -2.08 13.05
C GLY A 182 -1.18 -2.03 12.81
N GLY A 183 -0.74 -2.99 12.01
CA GLY A 183 0.65 -3.22 11.67
C GLY A 183 1.46 -3.91 12.77
N PRO A 184 2.64 -4.42 12.41
CA PRO A 184 3.50 -5.17 13.34
C PRO A 184 4.23 -4.25 14.33
N LEU A 185 4.00 -2.93 14.26
CA LEU A 185 4.70 -1.92 15.04
C LEU A 185 3.74 -1.14 15.92
N ASP A 186 4.02 -1.13 17.22
CA ASP A 186 3.23 -0.37 18.18
C ASP A 186 3.27 1.15 17.93
N GLY A 187 2.13 1.78 18.15
CA GLY A 187 1.99 3.24 18.17
C GLY A 187 2.05 3.86 16.77
N SER A 188 2.52 5.10 16.69
CA SER A 188 2.33 5.91 15.48
C SER A 188 3.36 5.62 14.37
N THR A 189 4.30 4.68 14.58
CA THR A 189 5.35 4.36 13.60
C THR A 189 4.77 3.62 12.40
N GLY A 190 3.82 2.70 12.61
CA GLY A 190 3.17 1.95 11.53
C GLY A 190 2.48 2.87 10.51
N SER A 191 1.93 3.98 10.98
CA SER A 191 1.19 4.94 10.14
C SER A 191 2.02 5.79 9.17
N VAL A 192 3.36 5.76 9.27
CA VAL A 192 4.25 6.61 8.42
C VAL A 192 5.18 5.82 7.51
N LEU A 193 5.29 4.51 7.70
CA LEU A 193 6.14 3.64 6.90
C LEU A 193 5.39 3.24 5.63
N VAL A 194 5.92 3.61 4.47
CA VAL A 194 5.35 3.20 3.18
C VAL A 194 5.58 1.69 3.00
N THR A 195 4.51 0.96 2.66
CA THR A 195 4.51 -0.51 2.49
C THR A 195 3.96 -0.96 1.15
N GLY A 196 3.42 -0.04 0.33
CA GLY A 196 2.91 -0.37 -1.00
C GLY A 196 2.51 0.87 -1.79
N GLY A 197 2.44 0.74 -3.12
CA GLY A 197 2.05 1.82 -4.02
C GLY A 197 1.20 1.36 -5.19
N SER A 198 0.34 2.23 -5.70
CA SER A 198 -0.42 1.95 -6.92
C SER A 198 -0.72 3.20 -7.72
N VAL A 199 -0.73 3.07 -9.04
CA VAL A 199 -1.19 4.11 -9.98
C VAL A 199 -2.36 3.53 -10.76
N SER A 200 -3.46 4.29 -10.86
CA SER A 200 -4.62 3.85 -11.64
C SER A 200 -4.24 3.64 -13.11
N ALA A 201 -4.94 2.74 -13.80
CA ALA A 201 -4.66 2.43 -15.21
C ALA A 201 -4.72 3.66 -16.13
N ASP A 202 -5.52 4.66 -15.75
CA ASP A 202 -5.64 5.92 -16.46
C ASP A 202 -4.59 6.97 -16.07
N GLY A 203 -3.74 6.68 -15.09
CA GLY A 203 -2.70 7.53 -14.54
C GLY A 203 -3.18 8.64 -13.60
N THR A 204 -4.49 8.77 -13.37
CA THR A 204 -5.05 9.97 -12.71
C THR A 204 -5.14 9.88 -11.19
N LEU A 205 -4.86 8.71 -10.63
CA LEU A 205 -4.84 8.47 -9.19
C LEU A 205 -3.55 7.76 -8.80
N VAL A 206 -2.96 8.21 -7.71
CA VAL A 206 -1.79 7.59 -7.07
C VAL A 206 -2.18 7.26 -5.65
N ALA A 207 -1.92 6.02 -5.22
CA ALA A 207 -2.08 5.60 -3.84
C ALA A 207 -0.71 5.23 -3.28
N LEU A 208 -0.43 5.70 -2.07
CA LEU A 208 0.62 5.15 -1.22
C LEU A 208 -0.04 4.56 0.01
N ARG A 209 0.44 3.40 0.42
CA ARG A 209 -0.02 2.70 1.59
C ARG A 209 1.05 2.74 2.68
N THR A 210 0.59 2.85 3.92
CA THR A 210 1.36 2.48 5.10
C THR A 210 0.73 1.28 5.79
N TYR A 211 1.30 0.80 6.88
CA TYR A 211 0.70 -0.31 7.62
C TYR A 211 -0.76 -0.07 8.02
N THR A 212 -1.17 1.19 8.22
CA THR A 212 -2.49 1.52 8.78
C THR A 212 -3.28 2.55 7.99
N GLU A 213 -2.72 3.15 6.94
CA GLU A 213 -3.37 4.20 6.16
C GLU A 213 -3.18 4.00 4.65
N ALA A 214 -4.15 4.45 3.86
CA ALA A 214 -3.94 4.75 2.45
C ALA A 214 -3.96 6.27 2.22
N TYR A 215 -3.01 6.77 1.44
CA TYR A 215 -2.88 8.16 1.02
C TYR A 215 -3.12 8.24 -0.48
N VAL A 216 -4.25 8.84 -0.86
CA VAL A 216 -4.67 8.98 -2.26
C VAL A 216 -4.39 10.39 -2.77
N TYR A 217 -3.68 10.47 -3.88
CA TYR A 217 -3.33 11.70 -4.58
C TYR A 217 -4.00 11.71 -5.95
N ARG A 218 -4.60 12.85 -6.31
CA ARG A 218 -5.08 13.09 -7.67
C ARG A 218 -3.93 13.55 -8.56
N SER A 219 -3.85 13.01 -9.76
CA SER A 219 -2.90 13.36 -10.81
C SER A 219 -3.64 13.67 -12.13
N PRO A 220 -4.36 14.80 -12.25
CA PRO A 220 -5.18 15.07 -13.44
C PRO A 220 -4.43 15.08 -14.77
N ASN A 221 -3.11 15.29 -14.73
CA ASN A 221 -2.21 15.28 -15.87
C ASN A 221 -1.37 13.99 -15.99
N GLY A 222 -1.53 13.03 -15.08
CA GLY A 222 -0.73 11.81 -15.01
C GLY A 222 0.71 12.00 -14.53
N ASP A 223 1.06 13.17 -14.00
CA ASP A 223 2.36 13.40 -13.37
C ASP A 223 2.35 12.89 -11.91
N VAL A 224 3.02 11.76 -11.69
CA VAL A 224 3.16 11.11 -10.39
C VAL A 224 3.89 12.02 -9.39
N LEU A 225 4.94 12.73 -9.83
CA LEU A 225 5.73 13.58 -8.95
C LEU A 225 4.99 14.84 -8.54
N GLU A 226 4.21 15.43 -9.45
CA GLU A 226 3.31 16.53 -9.11
C GLU A 226 2.26 16.09 -8.11
N ALA A 227 1.61 14.93 -8.34
CA ALA A 227 0.60 14.39 -7.45
C ALA A 227 1.13 14.17 -6.03
N LEU A 228 2.31 13.55 -5.88
CA LEU A 228 2.94 13.27 -4.58
C LEU A 228 3.37 14.52 -3.80
N ARG A 229 3.42 15.70 -4.45
CA ARG A 229 3.64 16.99 -3.77
C ARG A 229 2.35 17.62 -3.24
N GLY A 230 1.19 17.13 -3.71
CA GLY A 230 -0.12 17.58 -3.28
C GLY A 230 -0.50 17.07 -1.89
N GLU A 231 -1.61 17.59 -1.36
CA GLU A 231 -2.21 17.05 -0.13
C GLU A 231 -3.04 15.80 -0.48
N PRO A 232 -2.77 14.64 0.15
CA PRO A 232 -3.54 13.43 -0.10
C PRO A 232 -4.89 13.45 0.62
N VAL A 233 -5.85 12.70 0.08
CA VAL A 233 -6.96 12.16 0.87
C VAL A 233 -6.43 10.98 1.67
N ARG A 234 -6.58 11.03 2.99
CA ARG A 234 -6.14 9.95 3.88
C ARG A 234 -7.33 9.07 4.26
N ILE A 235 -7.15 7.77 4.09
CA ILE A 235 -8.13 6.72 4.38
C ILE A 235 -7.55 5.82 5.48
N PRO A 236 -8.17 5.76 6.67
CA PRO A 236 -7.77 4.78 7.67
C PRO A 236 -8.11 3.38 7.16
N LEU A 237 -7.14 2.48 7.20
CA LEU A 237 -7.33 1.07 6.89
C LEU A 237 -7.70 0.29 8.18
N PRO A 238 -8.22 -0.93 8.06
CA PRO A 238 -8.56 -1.74 9.23
C PRO A 238 -7.33 -2.11 10.07
N ASP A 239 -7.59 -2.61 11.29
CA ASP A 239 -6.58 -3.06 12.26
C ASP A 239 -5.96 -4.40 11.81
N GLU A 240 -5.25 -4.35 10.69
CA GLU A 240 -4.59 -5.47 10.02
C GLU A 240 -3.27 -5.82 10.72
N GLU A 241 -2.89 -7.09 10.77
CA GLU A 241 -1.65 -7.53 11.43
C GLU A 241 -0.42 -6.94 10.73
N GLN A 242 -0.40 -6.96 9.39
CA GLN A 242 0.69 -6.43 8.58
C GLN A 242 0.20 -6.00 7.20
N GLY A 243 -0.34 -4.79 7.16
CA GLY A 243 -0.90 -4.20 5.95
C GLY A 243 0.15 -3.72 4.93
N GLU A 244 0.17 -4.31 3.73
CA GLU A 244 1.21 -4.02 2.73
C GLU A 244 0.67 -3.72 1.32
N ALA A 245 -0.22 -4.57 0.82
CA ALA A 245 -0.63 -4.51 -0.56
C ALA A 245 -1.74 -3.46 -0.81
N ILE A 246 -1.66 -2.71 -1.91
CA ILE A 246 -2.66 -1.74 -2.34
C ILE A 246 -2.83 -1.74 -3.86
N ALA A 247 -4.06 -1.66 -4.38
CA ALA A 247 -4.29 -1.62 -5.83
C ALA A 247 -5.50 -0.79 -6.23
N TRP A 248 -5.39 -0.04 -7.33
CA TRP A 248 -6.56 0.57 -7.96
C TRP A 248 -7.34 -0.43 -8.81
N GLU A 249 -8.66 -0.43 -8.65
CA GLU A 249 -9.61 -1.02 -9.59
C GLU A 249 -9.92 -0.03 -10.72
N PRO A 250 -10.25 -0.50 -11.94
CA PRO A 250 -10.63 0.37 -13.06
C PRO A 250 -11.83 1.28 -12.79
N ASP A 251 -12.67 0.93 -11.81
CA ASP A 251 -13.86 1.69 -11.42
C ASP A 251 -13.60 2.76 -10.34
N GLY A 252 -12.34 2.97 -9.94
CA GLY A 252 -11.95 3.92 -8.90
C GLY A 252 -12.09 3.38 -7.47
N GLY A 253 -12.37 2.08 -7.30
CA GLY A 253 -12.22 1.40 -6.03
C GLY A 253 -10.74 1.20 -5.66
N LEU A 254 -10.45 1.24 -4.35
CA LEU A 254 -9.11 0.95 -3.84
C LEU A 254 -9.14 -0.37 -3.07
N LEU A 255 -8.31 -1.32 -3.48
CA LEU A 255 -8.09 -2.58 -2.80
C LEU A 255 -6.97 -2.45 -1.77
N SER A 256 -7.11 -3.17 -0.66
CA SER A 256 -6.18 -3.30 0.45
C SER A 256 -5.97 -4.77 0.77
N GLY A 257 -4.73 -5.21 0.91
CA GLY A 257 -4.35 -6.54 1.38
C GLY A 257 -3.34 -6.49 2.52
N SER A 258 -3.33 -7.55 3.32
CA SER A 258 -2.42 -7.74 4.46
C SER A 258 -1.81 -9.13 4.37
N GLU A 259 -0.63 -9.29 4.98
CA GLU A 259 -0.12 -10.63 5.30
C GLU A 259 -1.02 -11.34 6.31
N GLY A 260 -0.68 -12.59 6.62
CA GLY A 260 -1.38 -13.39 7.64
C GLY A 260 -2.65 -14.07 7.14
N GLY A 261 -2.92 -14.02 5.83
CA GLY A 261 -4.12 -14.62 5.24
C GLY A 261 -5.40 -13.86 5.62
N GLU A 262 -5.29 -12.54 5.83
CA GLU A 262 -6.46 -11.70 6.02
C GLU A 262 -7.28 -11.50 4.73
N ALA A 263 -8.51 -11.02 4.88
CA ALA A 263 -9.36 -10.72 3.74
C ALA A 263 -8.79 -9.54 2.94
N VAL A 264 -8.84 -9.62 1.61
CA VAL A 264 -8.71 -8.45 0.74
C VAL A 264 -9.94 -7.59 0.92
N ARG A 265 -9.72 -6.29 1.07
CA ARG A 265 -10.76 -5.29 1.36
C ARG A 265 -10.83 -4.26 0.25
N ARG A 266 -12.00 -3.67 0.05
CA ARG A 266 -12.23 -2.61 -0.93
C ARG A 266 -12.82 -1.36 -0.28
N VAL A 267 -12.26 -0.21 -0.63
CA VAL A 267 -12.79 1.11 -0.32
C VAL A 267 -13.43 1.69 -1.58
N ALA A 268 -14.73 1.98 -1.54
CA ALA A 268 -15.44 2.62 -2.64
C ALA A 268 -15.26 4.15 -2.58
N GLY A 269 -15.29 4.82 -3.74
CA GLY A 269 -15.12 6.28 -3.81
C GLY A 269 -13.77 6.75 -3.28
N ALA A 270 -12.74 5.91 -3.40
CA ALA A 270 -11.40 6.22 -2.90
C ALA A 270 -10.68 7.27 -3.75
N ASP A 271 -11.12 7.44 -5.00
CA ASP A 271 -10.71 8.51 -5.92
C ASP A 271 -11.04 9.93 -5.41
N GLY A 272 -11.83 10.03 -4.33
CA GLY A 272 -12.23 11.27 -3.70
C GLY A 272 -13.17 12.09 -4.59
N ASP A 273 -13.91 11.46 -5.51
CA ASP A 273 -14.96 12.12 -6.29
C ASP A 273 -16.28 12.14 -5.49
N PRO A 274 -16.73 13.31 -5.00
CA PRO A 274 -18.01 13.42 -4.30
C PRO A 274 -19.23 13.08 -5.17
N SER A 275 -19.07 12.94 -6.49
CA SER A 275 -20.13 12.63 -7.44
C SER A 275 -20.61 11.17 -7.39
N ALA A 276 -19.78 10.24 -6.89
CA ALA A 276 -20.00 8.81 -7.01
C ALA A 276 -21.15 8.27 -6.13
N GLU A 277 -21.55 9.00 -5.08
CA GLU A 277 -22.64 8.58 -4.18
C GLU A 277 -24.05 8.76 -4.78
N MET A 278 -24.22 9.60 -5.81
CA MET A 278 -25.55 9.90 -6.35
C MET A 278 -26.12 8.83 -7.30
N ALA A 279 -25.34 7.82 -7.69
CA ALA A 279 -25.77 6.84 -8.68
C ALA A 279 -26.57 5.66 -8.08
N THR A 280 -26.56 5.46 -6.75
CA THR A 280 -27.22 4.30 -6.12
C THR A 280 -28.57 4.61 -5.46
N ASP A 281 -28.99 5.87 -5.38
CA ASP A 281 -30.20 6.26 -4.63
C ASP A 281 -31.44 6.53 -5.52
N GLN A 282 -31.34 6.37 -6.84
CA GLN A 282 -32.49 6.48 -7.76
C GLN A 282 -33.10 5.12 -8.09
N LEU A 283 -33.50 4.34 -7.10
CA LEU A 283 -34.42 3.20 -7.30
C LEU A 283 -35.13 2.80 -5.98
N ALA A 284 -35.83 3.74 -5.34
CA ALA A 284 -36.86 3.41 -4.35
C ALA A 284 -38.01 4.43 -4.39
N PRO A 285 -39.28 4.00 -4.55
CA PRO A 285 -40.42 4.88 -4.38
C PRO A 285 -40.74 5.08 -2.88
N SER A 286 -41.12 6.32 -2.62
CA SER A 286 -41.59 6.95 -1.38
C SER A 286 -42.61 6.18 -0.51
N GLY A 287 -42.45 6.36 0.80
CA GLY A 287 -43.49 6.27 1.84
C GLY A 287 -42.84 5.88 3.18
N GLY A 288 -42.97 6.56 4.31
CA GLY A 288 -43.75 7.72 4.71
C GLY A 288 -43.83 7.69 6.25
N ASP A 289 -43.39 8.79 6.86
CA ASP A 289 -43.66 9.33 8.21
C ASP A 289 -43.47 8.56 9.53
N GLY A 290 -42.87 9.30 10.47
CA GLY A 290 -43.05 9.21 11.93
C GLY A 290 -42.06 8.30 12.65
N ASP A 291 -41.39 8.66 13.75
CA ASP A 291 -41.61 9.76 14.70
C ASP A 291 -40.32 9.96 15.53
N GLN A 292 -40.17 11.13 16.15
CA GLN A 292 -39.02 11.48 16.98
C GLN A 292 -39.06 10.86 18.39
N ALA A 293 -37.91 10.46 18.92
CA ALA A 293 -37.60 10.59 20.35
C ALA A 293 -36.09 10.62 20.60
N GLN A 294 -35.63 11.68 21.26
CA GLN A 294 -34.28 11.90 21.79
C GLN A 294 -34.21 11.46 23.28
N PRO A 295 -33.05 11.53 23.96
CA PRO A 295 -32.29 10.39 24.46
C PRO A 295 -32.42 10.18 25.98
N ALA A 296 -31.99 9.02 26.47
CA ALA A 296 -31.73 8.79 27.89
C ALA A 296 -30.22 8.59 28.12
N THR A 297 -29.64 9.51 28.87
CA THR A 297 -28.36 9.40 29.58
C THR A 297 -28.45 8.36 30.68
N GLU A 298 -27.40 7.57 30.90
CA GLU A 298 -26.78 7.45 32.23
C GLU A 298 -25.44 6.72 32.20
N GLU A 299 -24.63 7.10 33.19
CA GLU A 299 -23.20 6.86 33.38
C GLU A 299 -22.86 5.45 33.88
N GLY A 300 -21.57 5.11 33.76
CA GLY A 300 -20.85 4.47 34.87
C GLY A 300 -20.15 3.14 34.57
N GLY A 301 -18.83 3.11 34.75
CA GLY A 301 -18.13 1.89 35.14
C GLY A 301 -16.76 1.65 34.51
N MET A 302 -15.72 2.32 35.03
CA MET A 302 -14.34 1.79 34.95
C MET A 302 -14.26 0.48 35.73
N SER A 303 -13.76 -0.58 35.09
CA SER A 303 -13.23 -1.75 35.77
C SER A 303 -11.80 -1.99 35.30
N THR A 304 -10.87 -1.71 36.21
CA THR A 304 -9.46 -2.07 36.16
C THR A 304 -9.29 -3.55 36.50
N GLY A 305 -8.46 -4.24 35.71
CA GLY A 305 -7.70 -5.39 36.21
C GLY A 305 -7.68 -6.60 35.28
N ARG A 306 -6.60 -6.72 34.49
CA ARG A 306 -5.63 -7.82 34.61
C ARG A 306 -4.48 -7.66 33.61
N ALA A 307 -3.34 -7.20 34.14
CA ALA A 307 -2.03 -7.43 33.58
C ALA A 307 -1.50 -8.78 34.08
N LEU A 308 -0.87 -9.55 33.20
CA LEU A 308 0.40 -10.30 33.34
C LEU A 308 0.47 -11.45 32.32
N LEU A 309 1.71 -11.76 31.91
CA LEU A 309 2.20 -12.72 30.88
C LEU A 309 2.35 -12.05 29.49
N PHE A 310 3.52 -11.77 28.92
CA PHE A 310 4.82 -12.46 28.98
C PHE A 310 6.00 -11.47 28.87
N ALA A 311 6.87 -11.49 29.87
CA ALA A 311 8.25 -11.02 29.75
C ALA A 311 9.11 -12.21 29.29
N GLY A 312 9.59 -12.18 28.04
CA GLY A 312 10.39 -13.29 27.49
C GLY A 312 11.41 -12.93 26.42
N VAL A 313 11.23 -11.86 25.65
CA VAL A 313 12.10 -11.60 24.47
C VAL A 313 13.13 -10.49 24.70
N ILE A 314 12.93 -9.59 25.67
CA ILE A 314 13.87 -8.47 25.91
C ILE A 314 15.10 -8.89 26.72
N ALA A 315 15.03 -9.97 27.51
CA ALA A 315 16.17 -10.46 28.30
C ALA A 315 17.23 -11.18 27.45
N ALA A 316 16.84 -11.80 26.32
CA ALA A 316 17.78 -12.49 25.42
C ALA A 316 18.64 -11.50 24.59
N LEU A 317 18.05 -10.38 24.16
CA LEU A 317 18.75 -9.35 23.39
C LEU A 317 19.79 -8.58 24.22
N LEU A 318 19.48 -8.29 25.49
CA LEU A 318 20.42 -7.59 26.37
C LEU A 318 21.60 -8.47 26.81
N VAL A 319 21.39 -9.78 27.07
CA VAL A 319 22.48 -10.71 27.39
C VAL A 319 23.36 -11.01 26.16
N TYR A 320 22.78 -11.06 24.96
CA TYR A 320 23.53 -11.19 23.72
C TYR A 320 24.42 -9.97 23.44
N LEU A 321 23.90 -8.75 23.62
CA LEU A 321 24.67 -7.51 23.41
C LEU A 321 25.80 -7.30 24.42
N ILE A 322 25.60 -7.71 25.69
CA ILE A 322 26.63 -7.62 26.73
C ILE A 322 27.73 -8.68 26.52
N SER A 323 27.37 -9.89 26.11
CA SER A 323 28.34 -10.95 25.83
C SER A 323 29.15 -10.70 24.53
N TRP A 324 28.55 -10.04 23.54
CA TRP A 324 29.25 -9.63 22.31
C TRP A 324 30.29 -8.52 22.55
N ARG A 325 30.00 -7.54 23.41
CA ARG A 325 30.96 -6.47 23.75
C ARG A 325 32.16 -6.97 24.56
N ARG A 326 31.99 -7.99 25.42
CA ARG A 326 33.08 -8.56 26.24
C ARG A 326 34.08 -9.43 25.46
N LYS A 327 33.76 -9.88 24.24
CA LYS A 327 34.67 -10.66 23.38
C LYS A 327 35.54 -9.80 22.46
N ARG A 328 35.37 -8.47 22.46
CA ARG A 328 36.12 -7.51 21.62
C ARG A 328 36.90 -6.47 22.42
N SER A 329 37.16 -6.72 23.70
CA SER A 329 38.07 -5.94 24.55
C SER A 329 39.13 -6.85 25.15
#